data_AF-A0A1V1PME0-F1
#
_entry.id   AF-A0A1V1PME0-F1
#
_cell.length_a   1.000
_cell.length_b   1.000
_cell.length_c   1.000
_cell.angle_alpha   90.00
_cell.angle_beta   90.00
_cell.angle_gamma   90.00
#
_symmetry.space_group_name_H-M   'P 1'
#
loop_
_entity.id
_entity.type
_entity.pdbx_description
1 polymer ?
#
loop_
_entity_poly.entity_id
_entity_poly.type
_entity_poly.pdbx_seq_one_letter_code
_entity_poly.pdbx_strand_id
1 'polypeptide(L)'
;MRVLVLASVLIMQWACATPAPAEARSGGSDFGTLNVCLAENAAPDGDPRACIGAITARCGDDMGEAGASSTGGMVSCTSREHSAWVGILQESASTLRARESAAQVAALDRALAIGEQWTEARCSYDALFYEGGSLARVLAAQCVRDTTAQRAIDLYQRLRDYDQ
;
A
#
# COMPACT_ATOMS: atom_id res chain seq x y z
N MET A 1 -62.78 34.74 16.72
CA MET A 1 -63.64 33.62 16.26
C MET A 1 -63.17 33.22 14.86
N ARG A 2 -63.04 31.90 14.57
CA ARG A 2 -62.38 31.20 13.43
C ARG A 2 -60.97 30.70 13.81
N VAL A 3 -60.81 29.57 14.50
CA VAL A 3 -61.01 28.12 14.17
C VAL A 3 -59.91 27.55 13.24
N LEU A 4 -59.17 26.61 13.83
CA LEU A 4 -58.10 25.70 13.38
C LEU A 4 -58.38 24.93 12.08
N VAL A 5 -57.32 24.46 11.39
CA VAL A 5 -57.06 23.02 11.14
C VAL A 5 -55.54 22.80 10.91
N LEU A 6 -54.88 22.07 11.81
CA LEU A 6 -53.58 21.42 11.62
C LEU A 6 -53.81 20.11 10.84
N ALA A 7 -53.10 19.91 9.74
CA ALA A 7 -53.07 18.63 9.02
C ALA A 7 -51.63 18.07 9.05
N SER A 8 -51.36 17.24 10.06
CA SER A 8 -50.13 16.48 10.22
C SER A 8 -50.14 15.29 9.25
N VAL A 9 -49.27 15.31 8.24
CA VAL A 9 -49.05 14.17 7.34
C VAL A 9 -47.87 13.36 7.87
N LEU A 10 -48.18 12.23 8.50
CA LEU A 10 -47.20 11.25 8.98
C LEU A 10 -46.81 10.35 7.80
N ILE A 11 -45.63 10.57 7.19
CA ILE A 11 -45.10 9.72 6.12
C ILE A 11 -44.30 8.58 6.76
N MET A 12 -44.89 7.39 6.78
CA MET A 12 -44.27 6.15 7.24
C MET A 12 -43.32 5.64 6.15
N GLN A 13 -42.03 5.95 6.27
CA GLN A 13 -41.00 5.51 5.33
C GLN A 13 -40.49 4.12 5.71
N TRP A 14 -40.88 3.11 4.92
CA TRP A 14 -40.25 1.80 4.92
C TRP A 14 -38.89 1.90 4.20
N ALA A 15 -37.81 1.83 4.98
CA ALA A 15 -36.47 1.67 4.45
C ALA A 15 -36.24 0.20 4.06
N CYS A 16 -36.36 -0.13 2.78
CA CYS A 16 -35.77 -1.35 2.23
C CYS A 16 -34.25 -1.17 2.24
N ALA A 17 -33.58 -1.77 3.22
CA ALA A 17 -32.12 -1.91 3.20
C ALA A 17 -31.74 -2.88 2.07
N THR A 18 -31.31 -2.35 0.93
CA THR A 18 -30.65 -3.15 -0.10
C THR A 18 -29.28 -3.56 0.43
N PRO A 19 -28.97 -4.87 0.56
CA PRO A 19 -27.61 -5.28 0.87
C PRO A 19 -26.71 -4.83 -0.28
N ALA A 20 -25.71 -4.00 0.03
CA ALA A 20 -24.67 -3.67 -0.92
C ALA A 20 -23.97 -4.97 -1.36
N PRO A 21 -23.62 -5.12 -2.65
CA PRO A 21 -22.80 -6.24 -3.07
C PRO A 21 -21.49 -6.19 -2.27
N ALA A 22 -21.22 -7.25 -1.53
CA ALA A 22 -19.91 -7.45 -0.95
C ALA A 22 -18.92 -7.53 -2.12
N GLU A 23 -18.06 -6.53 -2.25
CA GLU A 23 -16.89 -6.64 -3.10
C GLU A 23 -16.17 -7.93 -2.68
N ALA A 24 -16.15 -8.90 -3.60
CA ALA A 24 -15.40 -10.11 -3.43
C ALA A 24 -13.94 -9.70 -3.21
N ARG A 25 -13.46 -9.79 -1.97
CA ARG A 25 -12.04 -9.69 -1.64
C ARG A 25 -11.36 -10.86 -2.35
N SER A 26 -10.86 -10.64 -3.56
CA SER A 26 -10.10 -11.65 -4.29
C SER A 26 -8.80 -11.95 -3.53
N GLY A 27 -8.62 -13.22 -3.20
CA GLY A 27 -7.33 -13.89 -2.98
C GLY A 27 -6.31 -13.23 -2.03
N GLY A 28 -6.42 -13.51 -0.73
CA GLY A 28 -5.39 -13.19 0.28
C GLY A 28 -5.16 -11.69 0.50
N SER A 29 -4.77 -11.27 1.71
CA SER A 29 -4.31 -9.89 1.87
C SER A 29 -3.05 -9.69 1.01
N ASP A 30 -2.93 -8.58 0.28
CA ASP A 30 -1.71 -8.26 -0.49
C ASP A 30 -0.46 -8.33 0.41
N PHE A 31 -0.62 -7.92 1.67
CA PHE A 31 0.35 -8.10 2.75
C PHE A 31 0.79 -9.57 2.90
N GLY A 32 -0.15 -10.51 3.01
CA GLY A 32 0.15 -11.94 3.12
C GLY A 32 0.83 -12.50 1.87
N THR A 33 0.41 -12.02 0.70
CA THR A 33 1.03 -12.41 -0.59
C THR A 33 2.49 -11.98 -0.65
N LEU A 34 2.80 -10.74 -0.26
CA LEU A 34 4.18 -10.27 -0.21
C LEU A 34 5.02 -11.01 0.85
N ASN A 35 4.47 -11.32 2.03
CA ASN A 35 5.21 -12.10 3.03
C ASN A 35 5.56 -13.51 2.57
N VAL A 36 4.66 -14.18 1.83
CA VAL A 36 4.96 -15.46 1.18
C VAL A 36 6.11 -15.30 0.19
N CYS A 37 6.02 -14.30 -0.69
CA CYS A 37 7.08 -14.03 -1.66
C CYS A 37 8.44 -13.75 -0.98
N LEU A 38 8.46 -12.92 0.06
CA LEU A 38 9.67 -12.59 0.80
C LEU A 38 10.29 -13.84 1.44
N ALA A 39 9.47 -14.71 2.02
CA ALA A 39 9.94 -15.97 2.61
C ALA A 39 10.52 -16.93 1.57
N GLU A 40 9.90 -17.04 0.40
CA GLU A 40 10.38 -17.87 -0.72
C GLU A 40 11.71 -17.34 -1.28
N ASN A 41 11.92 -16.03 -1.25
CA ASN A 41 13.13 -15.37 -1.74
C ASN A 41 14.15 -15.07 -0.63
N ALA A 42 14.00 -15.65 0.57
CA ALA A 42 14.89 -15.42 1.71
C ALA A 42 16.07 -16.41 1.83
N ALA A 43 16.24 -17.30 0.84
CA ALA A 43 17.40 -18.19 0.77
C ALA A 43 18.71 -17.40 0.59
N PRO A 44 19.89 -17.96 0.91
CA PRO A 44 21.19 -17.26 0.77
C PRO A 44 21.47 -16.70 -0.64
N ASP A 45 20.90 -17.34 -1.65
CA ASP A 45 20.97 -17.02 -3.07
C ASP A 45 19.66 -16.42 -3.63
N GLY A 46 18.67 -16.17 -2.76
CA GLY A 46 17.42 -15.49 -3.11
C GLY A 46 17.58 -13.97 -3.19
N ASP A 47 16.70 -13.32 -3.95
CA ASP A 47 16.61 -11.86 -4.00
C ASP A 47 15.21 -11.40 -3.58
N PRO A 48 15.01 -10.91 -2.34
CA PRO A 48 13.72 -10.37 -1.91
C PRO A 48 13.21 -9.21 -2.76
N ARG A 49 14.06 -8.56 -3.55
CA ARG A 49 13.64 -7.52 -4.51
C ARG A 49 12.82 -8.08 -5.66
N ALA A 50 12.88 -9.39 -5.93
CA ALA A 50 12.02 -10.05 -6.91
C ALA A 50 10.53 -9.96 -6.55
N CYS A 51 10.20 -9.66 -5.28
CA CYS A 51 8.83 -9.45 -4.85
C CYS A 51 8.26 -8.08 -5.23
N ILE A 52 9.12 -7.13 -5.63
CA ILE A 52 8.69 -5.81 -6.10
C ILE A 52 8.01 -5.98 -7.46
N GLY A 53 6.77 -5.52 -7.54
CA GLY A 53 5.89 -5.64 -8.70
C GLY A 53 4.91 -6.82 -8.61
N ALA A 54 5.04 -7.74 -7.64
CA ALA A 54 4.23 -8.95 -7.59
C ALA A 54 2.73 -8.66 -7.44
N ILE A 55 2.37 -7.69 -6.58
CA ILE A 55 0.97 -7.27 -6.40
C ILE A 55 0.50 -6.42 -7.57
N THR A 56 1.38 -5.57 -8.12
CA THR A 56 1.07 -4.76 -9.30
C THR A 56 0.72 -5.66 -10.50
N ALA A 57 1.50 -6.72 -10.73
CA ALA A 57 1.28 -7.69 -11.80
C ALA A 57 -0.06 -8.42 -11.64
N ARG A 58 -0.31 -9.03 -10.48
CA ARG A 58 -1.59 -9.71 -10.18
C ARG A 58 -2.79 -8.77 -10.33
N CYS A 59 -2.66 -7.53 -9.84
CA CYS A 59 -3.72 -6.53 -9.99
C CYS A 59 -4.00 -6.19 -11.45
N GLY A 60 -2.98 -6.15 -12.30
CA GLY A 60 -3.14 -6.00 -13.75
C GLY A 60 -3.90 -7.17 -14.38
N ASP A 61 -3.57 -8.40 -13.98
CA ASP A 61 -4.27 -9.62 -14.43
C ASP A 61 -5.75 -9.59 -14.02
N ASP A 62 -6.04 -9.20 -12.77
CA ASP A 62 -7.41 -9.04 -12.24
C ASP A 62 -8.22 -7.99 -13.04
N MET A 63 -7.55 -6.93 -13.50
CA MET A 63 -8.16 -5.83 -14.26
C MET A 63 -8.35 -6.13 -15.76
N GLY A 64 -7.62 -7.10 -16.30
CA GLY A 64 -7.52 -7.34 -17.75
C GLY A 64 -6.75 -6.25 -18.50
N GLU A 65 -6.40 -6.52 -19.76
CA GLU A 65 -5.48 -5.70 -20.57
C GLU A 65 -5.87 -4.22 -20.65
N ALA A 66 -7.15 -3.92 -20.90
CA ALA A 66 -7.63 -2.54 -21.02
C ALA A 66 -7.53 -1.77 -19.69
N GLY A 67 -7.78 -2.44 -18.56
CA GLY A 67 -7.65 -1.85 -17.23
C GLY A 67 -6.18 -1.65 -16.87
N ALA A 68 -5.37 -2.70 -17.02
CA ALA A 68 -3.95 -2.71 -16.67
C ALA A 68 -3.12 -1.69 -17.47
N SER A 69 -3.45 -1.47 -18.74
CA SER A 69 -2.73 -0.51 -19.61
C SER A 69 -3.18 0.94 -19.43
N SER A 70 -4.29 1.20 -18.75
CA SER A 70 -4.72 2.56 -18.45
C SER A 70 -3.82 3.20 -17.38
N THR A 71 -3.58 4.51 -17.48
CA THR A 71 -2.84 5.26 -16.45
C THR A 71 -3.48 5.09 -15.07
N GLY A 72 -4.81 5.12 -15.00
CA GLY A 72 -5.55 4.92 -13.76
C GLY A 72 -5.33 3.53 -13.15
N GLY A 73 -5.36 2.48 -13.97
CA GLY A 73 -5.07 1.11 -13.55
C GLY A 73 -3.64 0.94 -13.08
N MET A 74 -2.65 1.44 -13.83
CA MET A 74 -1.24 1.40 -13.44
C MET A 74 -0.98 2.06 -12.08
N VAL A 75 -1.52 3.27 -11.86
CA VAL A 75 -1.40 3.96 -10.57
C VAL A 75 -2.13 3.21 -9.45
N SER A 76 -3.34 2.71 -9.71
CA SER A 76 -4.14 1.97 -8.73
C SER A 76 -3.42 0.70 -8.26
N CYS A 77 -2.95 -0.13 -9.20
CA CYS A 77 -2.23 -1.37 -8.89
C CYS A 77 -0.90 -1.10 -8.17
N THR A 78 -0.17 -0.06 -8.59
CA THR A 78 1.07 0.35 -7.92
C THR A 78 0.78 0.84 -6.49
N SER A 79 -0.29 1.61 -6.28
CA SER A 79 -0.69 2.07 -4.95
C SER A 79 -1.15 0.94 -4.04
N ARG A 80 -1.85 -0.06 -4.59
CA ARG A 80 -2.25 -1.28 -3.87
C ARG A 80 -1.02 -2.02 -3.34
N GLU A 81 0.00 -2.17 -4.18
CA GLU A 81 1.27 -2.77 -3.77
C GLU A 81 2.03 -1.92 -2.74
N HIS A 82 2.11 -0.60 -2.96
CA HIS A 82 2.74 0.32 -2.02
C HIS A 82 2.15 0.17 -0.61
N SER A 83 0.82 0.10 -0.48
CA SER A 83 0.15 -0.11 0.81
C SER A 83 0.56 -1.41 1.49
N ALA A 84 0.76 -2.49 0.72
CA ALA A 84 1.24 -3.75 1.27
C ALA A 84 2.69 -3.64 1.78
N TRP A 85 3.56 -2.94 1.04
CA TRP A 85 4.93 -2.66 1.48
C TRP A 85 4.99 -1.76 2.72
N VAL A 86 4.11 -0.76 2.84
CA VAL A 86 3.97 0.05 4.06
C VAL A 86 3.62 -0.84 5.25
N GLY A 87 2.69 -1.78 5.09
CA GLY A 87 2.35 -2.74 6.13
C GLY A 87 3.56 -3.55 6.60
N ILE A 88 4.36 -4.08 5.67
CA ILE A 88 5.59 -4.84 5.99
C ILE A 88 6.62 -3.97 6.70
N LEU A 89 6.83 -2.73 6.23
CA LEU A 89 7.74 -1.79 6.86
C LEU A 89 7.35 -1.49 8.31
N GLN A 90 6.05 -1.24 8.56
CA GLN A 90 5.52 -0.92 9.87
C GLN A 90 5.59 -2.11 10.83
N GLU A 91 5.20 -3.31 10.37
CA GLU A 91 5.31 -4.53 11.16
C GLU A 91 6.77 -4.81 11.52
N SER A 92 7.66 -4.76 10.53
CA SER A 92 9.09 -5.02 10.75
C SER A 92 9.70 -4.02 11.72
N ALA A 93 9.39 -2.73 11.56
CA ALA A 93 9.84 -1.69 12.47
C ALA A 93 9.29 -1.91 13.89
N SER A 94 8.02 -2.29 14.03
CA SER A 94 7.41 -2.60 15.34
C SER A 94 8.16 -3.73 16.05
N THR A 95 8.47 -4.82 15.33
CA THR A 95 9.21 -5.95 15.88
C THR A 95 10.64 -5.56 16.26
N LEU A 96 11.33 -4.77 15.44
CA LEU A 96 12.68 -4.26 15.78
C LEU A 96 12.64 -3.38 17.03
N ARG A 97 11.65 -2.49 17.15
CA ARG A 97 11.47 -1.66 18.36
C ARG A 97 11.31 -2.47 19.64
N ALA A 98 10.71 -3.66 19.55
CA ALA A 98 10.55 -4.55 20.69
C ALA A 98 11.82 -5.36 21.04
N ARG A 99 12.79 -5.47 20.12
CA ARG A 99 13.99 -6.30 20.28
C ARG A 99 15.27 -5.50 20.49
N GLU A 100 15.35 -4.28 19.95
CA GLU A 100 16.58 -3.48 19.92
C GLU A 100 16.74 -2.54 21.13
N SER A 101 17.97 -2.07 21.37
CA SER A 101 18.24 -1.10 22.43
C SER A 101 17.59 0.27 22.13
N ALA A 102 17.39 1.09 23.16
CA ALA A 102 16.82 2.44 23.00
C ALA A 102 17.61 3.32 22.00
N ALA A 103 18.93 3.17 21.93
CA ALA A 103 19.78 3.88 20.98
C ALA A 103 19.51 3.43 19.53
N GLN A 104 19.36 2.12 19.31
CA GLN A 104 19.01 1.58 17.99
C GLN A 104 17.59 1.99 17.57
N VAL A 105 16.62 1.95 18.49
CA VAL A 105 15.25 2.40 18.23
C VAL A 105 15.21 3.87 17.81
N ALA A 106 15.92 4.75 18.54
CA ALA A 106 15.99 6.16 18.18
C ALA A 106 16.65 6.38 16.80
N ALA A 107 17.62 5.55 16.41
CA ALA A 107 18.23 5.58 15.09
C ALA A 107 17.28 5.07 14.00
N LEU A 108 16.55 3.98 14.25
CA LEU A 108 15.53 3.42 13.35
C LEU A 108 14.43 4.44 13.07
N ASP A 109 13.87 5.07 14.11
CA ASP A 109 12.81 6.06 13.97
C ASP A 109 13.26 7.26 13.14
N ARG A 110 14.49 7.72 13.37
CA ARG A 110 15.10 8.79 12.56
C ARG A 110 15.28 8.37 11.10
N ALA A 111 15.79 7.16 10.86
CA ALA A 111 16.00 6.64 9.52
C ALA A 111 14.67 6.52 8.74
N LEU A 112 13.60 6.06 9.39
CA LEU A 112 12.27 5.97 8.78
C LEU A 112 11.72 7.35 8.41
N ALA A 113 11.80 8.32 9.33
CA ALA A 113 11.30 9.68 9.10
C ALA A 113 12.07 10.40 7.98
N ILE A 114 13.40 10.29 7.96
CA ILE A 114 14.22 10.86 6.88
C ILE A 114 13.96 10.14 5.56
N GLY A 115 13.83 8.81 5.60
CA GLY A 115 13.57 8.00 4.42
C GLY A 115 12.24 8.35 3.75
N GLU A 116 11.19 8.66 4.52
CA GLU A 116 9.91 9.13 3.98
C GLU A 116 10.05 10.47 3.25
N GLN A 117 10.72 11.45 3.88
CA GLN A 117 10.98 12.75 3.26
C GLN A 117 11.83 12.63 1.99
N TRP A 118 12.85 11.78 2.02
CA TRP A 118 13.69 11.48 0.85
C TRP A 118 12.87 10.84 -0.27
N THR A 119 12.02 9.87 0.06
CA THR A 119 11.16 9.19 -0.92
C THR A 119 10.27 10.19 -1.66
N GLU A 120 9.58 11.05 -0.91
CA GLU A 120 8.73 12.09 -1.49
C GLU A 120 9.53 13.03 -2.40
N ALA A 121 10.63 13.60 -1.89
CA ALA A 121 11.45 14.55 -2.63
C ALA A 121 12.04 13.95 -3.91
N ARG A 122 12.58 12.73 -3.82
CA ARG A 122 13.17 12.01 -4.95
C ARG A 122 12.11 11.68 -6.00
N CYS A 123 10.99 11.08 -5.60
CA CYS A 123 10.00 10.62 -6.57
C CYS A 123 9.27 11.79 -7.24
N SER A 124 9.07 12.90 -6.52
CA SER A 124 8.61 14.15 -7.11
C SER A 124 9.63 14.74 -8.10
N TYR A 125 10.92 14.74 -7.77
CA TYR A 125 11.98 15.19 -8.68
C TYR A 125 12.06 14.35 -9.97
N ASP A 126 12.08 13.01 -9.84
CA ASP A 126 12.17 12.09 -10.97
C ASP A 126 10.96 12.25 -11.92
N ALA A 127 9.77 12.48 -11.37
CA ALA A 127 8.55 12.68 -12.16
C ALA A 127 8.53 13.99 -12.95
N LEU A 128 9.27 15.02 -12.52
CA LEU A 128 9.33 16.32 -13.22
C LEU A 128 9.97 16.23 -14.60
N PHE A 129 10.77 15.20 -14.87
CA PHE A 129 11.30 14.94 -16.22
C PHE A 129 10.19 14.82 -17.28
N TYR A 130 8.98 14.45 -16.86
CA TYR A 130 7.82 14.26 -17.74
C TYR A 130 6.79 15.40 -17.67
N GLU A 131 7.18 16.54 -17.10
CA GLU A 131 6.43 17.82 -17.09
C GLU A 131 4.94 17.70 -16.69
N GLY A 132 4.61 16.75 -15.80
CA GLY A 132 3.25 16.57 -15.28
C GLY A 132 2.29 15.78 -16.19
N GLY A 133 2.80 15.13 -17.25
CA GLY A 133 2.01 14.21 -18.07
C GLY A 133 1.48 12.99 -17.29
N SER A 134 0.53 12.25 -17.86
CA SER A 134 -0.04 11.05 -17.22
C SER A 134 1.03 10.01 -16.85
N LEU A 135 2.08 9.88 -17.66
CA LEU A 135 3.24 9.05 -17.39
C LEU A 135 4.01 9.48 -16.14
N ALA A 136 4.13 10.79 -15.87
CA ALA A 136 4.77 11.32 -14.67
C ALA A 136 4.14 10.73 -13.40
N ARG A 137 2.81 10.60 -13.39
CA ARG A 137 2.05 10.04 -12.25
C ARG A 137 2.32 8.56 -12.04
N VAL A 138 2.47 7.79 -13.12
CA VAL A 138 2.79 6.36 -13.04
C VAL A 138 4.19 6.17 -12.47
N LEU A 139 5.17 6.92 -12.99
CA LEU A 139 6.55 6.81 -12.56
C LEU A 139 6.76 7.30 -11.12
N ALA A 140 6.08 8.38 -10.71
CA ALA A 140 6.06 8.81 -9.31
C ALA A 140 5.54 7.70 -8.39
N ALA A 141 4.40 7.08 -8.74
CA ALA A 141 3.82 6.00 -7.95
C ALA A 141 4.76 4.78 -7.86
N GLN A 142 5.41 4.41 -8.96
CA GLN A 142 6.35 3.29 -9.00
C GLN A 142 7.59 3.59 -8.16
N CYS A 143 8.15 4.80 -8.25
CA CYS A 143 9.27 5.22 -7.42
C CYS A 143 8.94 5.15 -5.92
N VAL A 144 7.75 5.62 -5.52
CA VAL A 144 7.31 5.57 -4.11
C VAL A 144 7.17 4.12 -3.65
N ARG A 145 6.51 3.26 -4.45
CA ARG A 145 6.39 1.83 -4.17
C ARG A 145 7.78 1.19 -3.99
N ASP A 146 8.69 1.38 -4.93
CA ASP A 146 10.00 0.72 -4.95
C ASP A 146 10.89 1.18 -3.79
N THR A 147 10.89 2.48 -3.49
CA THR A 147 11.67 3.04 -2.39
C THR A 147 11.11 2.61 -1.03
N THR A 148 9.80 2.47 -0.90
CA THR A 148 9.18 1.88 0.31
C THR A 148 9.47 0.38 0.42
N ALA A 149 9.39 -0.36 -0.68
CA ALA A 149 9.69 -1.78 -0.70
C ALA A 149 11.14 -2.08 -0.30
N GLN A 150 12.10 -1.31 -0.80
CA GLN A 150 13.52 -1.46 -0.44
C GLN A 150 13.73 -1.31 1.07
N ARG A 151 13.18 -0.26 1.68
CA ARG A 151 13.26 -0.07 3.14
C ARG A 151 12.55 -1.18 3.92
N ALA A 152 11.42 -1.66 3.42
CA ALA A 152 10.69 -2.78 4.03
C ALA A 152 11.53 -4.06 4.00
N ILE A 153 12.18 -4.35 2.86
CA ILE A 153 13.09 -5.48 2.67
C ILE A 153 14.29 -5.35 3.61
N ASP A 154 14.90 -4.18 3.73
CA ASP A 154 16.05 -3.97 4.61
C ASP A 154 15.70 -4.30 6.08
N LEU A 155 14.54 -3.83 6.57
CA LEU A 155 14.07 -4.16 7.92
C LEU A 155 13.66 -5.62 8.08
N TYR A 156 13.02 -6.19 7.06
CA TYR A 156 12.64 -7.60 7.05
C TYR A 156 13.88 -8.52 7.14
N GLN A 157 14.93 -8.22 6.37
CA GLN A 157 16.19 -8.95 6.43
C GLN A 157 16.88 -8.79 7.78
N ARG A 158 16.90 -7.57 8.33
CA ARG A 158 17.43 -7.29 9.67
C ARG A 158 16.76 -8.14 10.75
N LEU A 159 15.46 -8.42 10.63
CA LEU A 159 14.75 -9.30 11.57
C LEU A 159 15.20 -10.76 11.45
N ARG A 160 15.49 -11.22 10.24
CA ARG A 160 15.96 -12.60 10.02
C ARG A 160 17.35 -12.86 10.59
N ASP A 161 18.19 -11.83 10.68
CA ASP A 161 19.50 -11.93 11.34
C ASP A 161 19.36 -12.25 12.85
N TYR A 162 18.20 -12.00 13.46
CA TYR A 162 17.92 -12.39 14.85
C TYR A 162 17.44 -13.84 15.00
N ASP A 163 16.93 -14.44 13.93
CA ASP A 163 16.32 -15.78 13.97
C ASP A 163 17.32 -16.88 13.52
N GLN A 164 18.54 -16.50 13.13
CA GLN A 164 19.68 -17.39 12.83
C GLN A 164 20.58 -17.58 14.06
#